data_AF-A0A3B8M0B9-F1
#
_entry.id   AF-A0A3B8M0B9-F1
#
_cell.length_a   1.000
_cell.length_b   1.000
_cell.length_c   1.000
_cell.angle_alpha   90.00
_cell.angle_beta   90.00
_cell.angle_gamma   90.00
#
_symmetry.space_group_name_H-M   'P 1'
#
loop_
_entity.id
_entity.type
_entity.pdbx_description
1 polymer ?
#
loop_
_entity_poly.entity_id
_entity_poly.type
_entity_poly.pdbx_seq_one_letter_code
_entity_poly.pdbx_strand_id
1 'polypeptide(L)'
;MWDSQVETGFEDAIIRRGSLTVEADGPDDEGILLMKSRIIPAVVVVLVAAVGLAGWRVRDVLKSTEIPTTILFNQGLNPVVTGAPVGWTNAWCGSCHKQEYEQWQGSRHNVAASTHNFEVECLEPGSGRQQYCLNCHAPRIPANGLPTSEPPGLDQAYQHQPEWLAGGVDCLTCHVRDGVVVATRVTDKGLEKHAMREEPALGRAEFCAGCHQFAFKDLDLPDHFHGALQQASLEEFLEYRAEGGVETRCHDCHMPRGGHSMPGGYDDKMVKQAVGMDLVAEWIEPGREAEVTVTLRAGRVGHRVPGGEELRFLTVRTEVLTADGQEVGTPEPVPGGGETDERERDELSGWPVIETLRRYMGDREHGRDPQAPPAPDTRLRPGETRRYSYRVHFESGSASKPLTVRTRLWYHLMHDGKAKLFGHPFDDVQRVVREQEVPLDPPGDSATDR
;
A
#
# COMPACT_ATOMS: atom_id res chain seq x y z
N MET A 1 -33.46 25.40 60.66
CA MET A 1 -32.30 24.88 61.41
C MET A 1 -31.11 25.68 60.93
N TRP A 2 -30.92 26.91 61.44
CA TRP A 2 -30.24 27.24 62.71
C TRP A 2 -28.79 26.72 62.68
N ASP A 3 -27.73 27.51 62.90
CA ASP A 3 -27.67 28.90 63.34
C ASP A 3 -26.27 29.48 63.05
N SER A 4 -26.26 30.81 63.02
CA SER A 4 -25.18 31.77 62.93
C SER A 4 -24.26 31.88 64.16
N GLN A 5 -23.13 32.59 63.97
CA GLN A 5 -22.33 33.47 64.88
C GLN A 5 -20.81 33.19 64.72
N VAL A 6 -19.89 34.07 64.28
CA VAL A 6 -19.64 35.53 64.45
C VAL A 6 -19.68 35.90 65.93
N GLU A 7 -18.58 36.21 66.65
CA GLU A 7 -17.68 37.35 66.47
C GLU A 7 -16.65 37.32 67.62
N THR A 8 -15.37 37.67 67.43
CA THR A 8 -14.62 38.81 68.02
C THR A 8 -13.19 38.27 68.29
N GLY A 9 -12.07 38.97 68.17
CA GLY A 9 -11.77 40.39 68.20
C GLY A 9 -10.57 40.59 69.14
N PHE A 10 -9.52 41.24 68.62
CA PHE A 10 -8.42 41.95 69.30
C PHE A 10 -7.08 41.28 69.66
N GLU A 11 -6.06 42.00 69.20
CA GLU A 11 -4.62 42.09 69.51
C GLU A 11 -4.36 42.08 71.04
N ASP A 12 -3.20 41.75 71.59
CA ASP A 12 -1.90 42.39 71.33
C ASP A 12 -0.76 41.66 72.08
N ALA A 13 0.48 41.98 71.69
CA ALA A 13 1.75 41.39 72.13
C ALA A 13 2.09 41.54 73.63
N ILE A 14 3.05 40.73 74.13
CA ILE A 14 4.15 41.10 75.08
C ILE A 14 5.03 39.87 75.47
N ILE A 15 6.26 39.85 74.95
CA ILE A 15 7.56 39.87 75.65
C ILE A 15 7.87 38.93 76.86
N ARG A 16 8.90 38.08 76.64
CA ARG A 16 10.05 37.66 77.48
C ARG A 16 9.97 36.58 78.58
N ARG A 17 10.92 35.64 78.40
CA ARG A 17 11.95 35.08 79.32
C ARG A 17 11.50 34.24 80.53
N GLY A 18 12.10 33.06 80.63
CA GLY A 18 12.43 32.46 81.93
C GLY A 18 12.65 30.94 81.86
N SER A 19 13.89 30.52 82.13
CA SER A 19 14.42 29.16 82.16
C SER A 19 13.66 28.17 83.06
N LEU A 20 13.69 26.88 82.70
CA LEU A 20 14.09 25.80 83.60
C LEU A 20 14.42 24.53 82.79
N THR A 21 15.70 24.16 82.85
CA THR A 21 16.26 22.89 82.42
C THR A 21 15.88 21.78 83.39
N VAL A 22 15.42 20.64 82.87
CA VAL A 22 15.61 19.32 83.50
C VAL A 22 16.08 18.38 82.38
N GLU A 23 17.35 18.01 82.42
CA GLU A 23 17.94 16.94 81.62
C GLU A 23 17.52 15.59 82.20
N ALA A 24 17.17 14.66 81.30
CA ALA A 24 17.30 13.23 81.52
C ALA A 24 17.62 12.57 80.16
N ASP A 25 18.76 11.88 80.12
CA ASP A 25 19.48 11.31 78.98
C ASP A 25 18.66 10.39 78.03
N GLY A 26 18.91 10.55 76.73
CA GLY A 26 18.62 9.61 75.64
C GLY A 26 19.48 9.94 74.41
N PRO A 27 19.96 8.94 73.64
CA PRO A 27 21.11 9.11 72.75
C PRO A 27 20.82 9.93 71.49
N ASP A 28 21.75 10.84 71.19
CA ASP A 28 22.01 11.64 69.99
C ASP A 28 21.18 11.33 68.71
N ASP A 29 20.15 12.16 68.48
CA ASP A 29 19.33 12.17 67.26
C ASP A 29 19.93 13.01 66.10
N GLU A 30 20.98 13.81 66.36
CA GLU A 30 21.52 14.76 65.36
C GLU A 30 22.43 14.13 64.29
N GLY A 31 23.16 13.05 64.62
CA GLY A 31 24.08 12.40 63.68
C GLY A 31 23.38 11.67 62.54
N ILE A 32 22.17 11.15 62.80
CA ILE A 32 21.38 10.40 61.82
C ILE A 32 20.67 11.34 60.83
N LEU A 33 20.25 12.53 61.27
CA LEU A 33 19.59 13.53 60.44
C LEU A 33 20.54 14.23 59.45
N LEU A 34 21.77 14.56 59.87
CA LEU A 34 22.77 15.20 59.00
C LEU A 34 23.30 14.25 57.91
N MET A 35 23.50 12.97 58.22
CA MET A 35 23.87 11.96 57.21
C MET A 35 22.73 11.74 56.20
N LYS A 36 21.48 11.61 56.65
CA LYS A 36 20.32 11.47 55.75
C LYS A 36 20.10 12.71 54.86
N SER A 37 20.34 13.92 55.38
CA SER A 37 20.16 15.20 54.66
C SER A 37 21.12 15.39 53.47
N ARG A 38 22.36 14.87 53.55
CA ARG A 38 23.33 14.97 52.45
C ARG A 38 23.35 13.76 51.52
N ILE A 39 22.96 12.59 52.01
CA ILE A 39 22.94 11.35 51.20
C ILE A 39 21.81 11.38 50.18
N ILE A 40 20.62 11.87 50.55
CA ILE A 40 19.46 11.90 49.64
C ILE A 40 19.73 12.74 48.36
N PRO A 41 20.19 14.01 48.43
CA PRO A 41 20.48 14.79 47.23
C PRO A 41 21.64 14.22 46.42
N ALA A 42 22.67 13.65 47.04
CA ALA A 42 23.78 13.00 46.33
C ALA A 42 23.33 11.75 45.57
N VAL A 43 22.48 10.91 46.18
CA VAL A 43 21.90 9.72 45.54
C VAL A 43 20.97 10.11 44.39
N VAL A 44 20.16 11.17 44.54
CA VAL A 44 19.31 11.68 43.46
C VAL A 44 20.14 12.21 42.29
N VAL A 45 21.22 12.96 42.54
CA VAL A 45 22.11 13.44 41.46
C VAL A 45 22.80 12.28 40.74
N VAL A 46 23.27 11.28 41.48
CA VAL A 46 23.89 10.08 40.87
C VAL A 46 22.86 9.27 40.08
N LEU A 47 21.62 9.13 40.56
CA LEU A 47 20.55 8.46 39.83
C LEU A 47 20.14 9.22 38.56
N VAL A 48 19.99 10.54 38.63
CA VAL A 48 19.66 11.37 37.45
C VAL A 48 20.81 11.35 36.45
N ALA A 49 22.06 11.42 36.91
CA ALA A 49 23.22 11.30 36.04
C ALA A 49 23.32 9.89 35.42
N ALA A 50 23.07 8.83 36.19
CA ALA A 50 23.09 7.46 35.71
C ALA A 50 21.96 7.18 34.71
N VAL A 51 20.75 7.68 34.97
CA VAL A 51 19.61 7.61 34.03
C VAL A 51 19.88 8.44 32.78
N GLY A 52 20.49 9.62 32.91
CA GLY A 52 20.92 10.44 31.79
C GLY A 52 22.01 9.77 30.94
N LEU A 53 23.01 9.14 31.58
CA LEU A 53 24.09 8.42 30.91
C LEU A 53 23.60 7.12 30.27
N ALA A 54 22.68 6.41 30.94
CA ALA A 54 22.01 5.22 30.41
C ALA A 54 21.11 5.59 29.23
N GLY A 55 20.32 6.67 29.34
CA GLY A 55 19.52 7.21 28.25
C GLY A 55 20.38 7.65 27.06
N TRP A 56 21.52 8.29 27.32
CA TRP A 56 22.48 8.68 26.28
C TRP A 56 23.13 7.47 25.60
N ARG A 57 23.58 6.47 26.37
CA ARG A 57 24.13 5.22 25.82
C ARG A 57 23.11 4.39 25.06
N VAL A 58 21.87 4.30 25.56
CA VAL A 58 20.77 3.63 24.84
C VAL A 58 20.51 4.38 23.53
N ARG A 59 20.52 5.72 23.53
CA ARG A 59 20.32 6.51 22.33
C ARG A 59 21.46 6.39 21.31
N ASP A 60 22.72 6.29 21.75
CA ASP A 60 23.87 6.05 20.88
C ASP A 60 23.93 4.60 20.37
N VAL A 61 23.50 3.63 21.18
CA VAL A 61 23.33 2.24 20.74
C VAL A 61 22.19 2.15 19.72
N LEU A 62 21.06 2.83 19.94
CA LEU A 62 19.95 2.90 18.97
C LEU A 62 20.34 3.62 17.66
N LYS A 63 21.10 4.71 17.75
CA LYS A 63 21.68 5.39 16.58
C LYS A 63 22.71 4.56 15.81
N SER A 64 23.40 3.62 16.48
CA SER A 64 24.34 2.72 15.82
C SER A 64 23.69 1.44 15.30
N THR A 65 22.45 1.14 15.72
CA THR A 65 21.57 0.15 15.08
C THR A 65 20.76 0.71 13.92
N GLU A 66 20.65 2.04 13.81
CA GLU A 66 20.34 2.68 12.53
C GLU A 66 21.55 2.49 11.60
N ILE A 67 21.60 1.35 10.91
CA ILE A 67 22.31 1.31 9.65
C ILE A 67 21.62 2.37 8.79
N PRO A 68 22.26 3.48 8.42
CA PRO A 68 21.67 4.42 7.49
C PRO A 68 21.56 3.64 6.18
N THR A 69 20.40 3.07 5.91
CA THR A 69 20.08 2.67 4.56
C THR A 69 20.18 3.96 3.75
N THR A 70 21.03 3.95 2.73
CA THR A 70 21.08 5.03 1.72
C THR A 70 19.77 5.16 0.93
N ILE A 71 18.75 4.37 1.29
CA ILE A 71 17.38 4.44 0.79
C ILE A 71 16.58 5.30 1.78
N LEU A 72 16.32 6.54 1.37
CA LEU A 72 15.65 7.56 2.17
C LEU A 72 14.15 7.30 2.40
N PHE A 73 13.62 6.23 1.82
CA PHE A 73 12.24 5.80 1.98
C PHE A 73 12.25 4.53 2.83
N ASN A 74 11.96 4.71 4.11
CA ASN A 74 11.91 3.64 5.11
C ASN A 74 10.47 3.18 5.30
N GLN A 75 9.82 2.82 4.17
CA GLN A 75 8.43 2.37 4.16
C GLN A 75 7.52 3.42 4.82
N GLY A 76 7.69 4.71 4.55
CA GLY A 76 6.82 5.74 5.11
C GLY A 76 6.99 6.03 6.62
N LEU A 77 8.03 5.51 7.29
CA LEU A 77 8.27 5.86 8.70
C LEU A 77 8.71 7.33 8.88
N ASN A 78 9.43 7.90 7.91
CA ASN A 78 9.90 9.29 7.95
C ASN A 78 9.51 10.06 6.68
N PRO A 79 9.27 11.38 6.78
CA PRO A 79 9.18 12.25 5.61
C PRO A 79 10.55 12.42 4.93
N VAL A 80 10.54 12.85 3.68
CA VAL A 80 11.73 13.19 2.90
C VAL A 80 12.15 14.63 3.18
N VAL A 81 13.27 14.77 3.88
CA VAL A 81 13.96 16.05 4.06
C VAL A 81 15.02 16.21 2.98
N THR A 82 14.82 17.16 2.06
CA THR A 82 15.67 17.30 0.86
C THR A 82 16.86 18.22 1.07
N GLY A 83 16.78 19.16 2.03
CA GLY A 83 17.74 20.27 2.15
C GLY A 83 17.77 21.20 0.93
N ALA A 84 16.75 21.14 0.06
CA ALA A 84 16.71 21.90 -1.18
C ALA A 84 16.72 23.42 -0.92
N PRO A 85 17.44 24.22 -1.74
CA PRO A 85 17.29 25.67 -1.74
C PRO A 85 15.83 26.08 -1.91
N VAL A 86 15.39 27.15 -1.23
CA VAL A 86 13.98 27.62 -1.24
C VAL A 86 13.42 27.85 -2.65
N GLY A 87 14.26 28.20 -3.63
CA GLY A 87 13.84 28.41 -5.02
C GLY A 87 13.69 27.14 -5.87
N TRP A 88 14.06 25.96 -5.36
CA TRP A 88 13.91 24.71 -6.08
C TRP A 88 12.50 24.18 -5.89
N THR A 89 11.65 24.43 -6.89
CA THR A 89 10.28 23.92 -6.96
C THR A 89 10.12 23.01 -8.17
N ASN A 90 9.03 22.25 -8.24
CA ASN A 90 8.75 21.43 -9.42
C ASN A 90 8.65 22.31 -10.69
N ALA A 91 8.06 23.51 -10.59
CA ALA A 91 8.00 24.46 -11.69
C ALA A 91 9.38 24.99 -12.10
N TRP A 92 10.29 25.21 -11.16
CA TRP A 92 11.67 25.57 -11.46
C TRP A 92 12.38 24.45 -12.23
N CYS A 93 12.25 23.19 -11.79
CA CYS A 93 12.76 22.03 -12.51
C CYS A 93 12.16 21.96 -13.93
N GLY A 94 10.84 22.13 -14.06
CA GLY A 94 10.11 22.10 -15.32
C GLY A 94 10.46 23.23 -16.31
N SER A 95 11.09 24.31 -15.86
CA SER A 95 11.59 25.36 -16.76
C SER A 95 12.69 24.85 -17.72
N CYS A 96 13.47 23.85 -17.29
CA CYS A 96 14.54 23.21 -18.06
C CYS A 96 14.20 21.77 -18.47
N HIS A 97 13.52 21.01 -17.60
CA HIS A 97 13.13 19.60 -17.79
C HIS A 97 11.65 19.47 -18.18
N LYS A 98 11.27 20.12 -19.29
CA LYS A 98 9.86 20.26 -19.69
C LYS A 98 9.17 18.91 -19.90
N GLN A 99 9.84 17.99 -20.59
CA GLN A 99 9.28 16.68 -20.92
C GLN A 99 9.03 15.86 -19.66
N GLU A 100 10.01 15.78 -18.75
CA GLU A 100 9.87 15.04 -17.50
C GLU A 100 8.81 15.66 -16.60
N TYR A 101 8.74 16.99 -16.55
CA TYR A 101 7.73 17.73 -15.79
C TYR A 101 6.31 17.45 -16.30
N GLU A 102 6.06 17.55 -17.60
CA GLU A 102 4.76 17.23 -18.20
C GLU A 102 4.35 15.77 -17.96
N GLN A 103 5.31 14.84 -18.08
CA GLN A 103 5.07 13.42 -17.81
C GLN A 103 4.72 13.17 -16.34
N TRP A 104 5.45 13.80 -15.41
CA TRP A 104 5.16 13.70 -13.98
C TRP A 104 3.79 14.32 -13.65
N GLN A 105 3.46 15.49 -14.19
CA GLN A 105 2.16 16.12 -13.98
C GLN A 105 0.98 15.22 -14.38
N GLY A 106 1.14 14.41 -15.43
CA GLY A 106 0.15 13.41 -15.84
C GLY A 106 0.21 12.08 -15.09
N SER A 107 1.14 11.90 -14.15
CA SER A 107 1.37 10.65 -13.44
C SER A 107 0.52 10.53 -12.17
N ARG A 108 0.37 9.30 -11.66
CA ARG A 108 -0.25 9.05 -10.36
C ARG A 108 0.63 9.47 -9.16
N HIS A 109 1.92 9.68 -9.37
CA HIS A 109 2.81 10.23 -8.35
C HIS A 109 2.50 11.69 -8.04
N ASN A 110 2.24 12.52 -9.06
CA ASN A 110 1.87 13.93 -8.87
C ASN A 110 0.60 14.08 -8.01
N VAL A 111 -0.42 13.26 -8.28
CA VAL A 111 -1.70 13.34 -7.57
C VAL A 111 -1.80 12.40 -6.39
N ALA A 112 -0.70 11.79 -5.94
CA ALA A 112 -0.72 10.69 -4.97
C ALA A 112 -1.44 11.04 -3.67
N ALA A 113 -1.26 12.27 -3.15
CA ALA A 113 -1.95 12.75 -1.94
C ALA A 113 -3.21 13.59 -2.20
N SER A 114 -3.53 13.92 -3.45
CA SER A 114 -4.63 14.84 -3.79
C SER A 114 -5.80 14.18 -4.53
N THR A 115 -5.72 12.88 -4.82
CA THR A 115 -6.89 12.15 -5.32
C THR A 115 -8.01 12.09 -4.27
N HIS A 116 -9.26 12.16 -4.72
CA HIS A 116 -10.43 12.03 -3.85
C HIS A 116 -10.39 10.75 -3.01
N ASN A 117 -10.01 9.61 -3.60
CA ASN A 117 -9.95 8.33 -2.88
C ASN A 117 -8.98 8.40 -1.70
N PHE A 118 -7.78 8.95 -1.95
CA PHE A 118 -6.79 9.09 -0.90
C PHE A 118 -7.21 10.11 0.15
N GLU A 119 -7.84 11.22 -0.24
CA GLU A 119 -8.40 12.19 0.71
C GLU A 119 -9.42 11.54 1.65
N VAL A 120 -10.37 10.76 1.10
CA VAL A 120 -11.37 10.04 1.91
C VAL A 120 -10.69 9.08 2.89
N GLU A 121 -9.74 8.27 2.42
CA GLU A 121 -9.02 7.35 3.32
C GLU A 121 -8.15 8.08 4.35
N CYS A 122 -7.41 9.10 3.93
CA CYS A 122 -6.50 9.82 4.80
C CYS A 122 -7.24 10.63 5.86
N LEU A 123 -8.49 11.06 5.59
CA LEU A 123 -9.30 11.79 6.56
C LEU A 123 -10.19 10.89 7.42
N GLU A 124 -10.24 9.58 7.16
CA GLU A 124 -11.04 8.61 7.92
C GLU A 124 -10.58 8.54 9.40
N PRO A 125 -11.47 8.81 10.36
CA PRO A 125 -11.14 8.75 11.78
C PRO A 125 -10.66 7.36 12.25
N GLY A 126 -9.62 7.33 13.08
CA GLY A 126 -9.15 6.12 13.76
C GLY A 126 -8.11 5.28 13.01
N SER A 127 -8.10 5.28 11.68
CA SER A 127 -7.16 4.48 10.88
C SER A 127 -6.42 5.26 9.80
N GLY A 128 -7.02 6.32 9.24
CA GLY A 128 -6.51 6.98 8.03
C GLY A 128 -5.59 8.17 8.25
N ARG A 129 -5.81 8.91 9.34
CA ARG A 129 -5.22 10.24 9.61
C ARG A 129 -3.75 10.20 10.03
N GLN A 130 -3.02 9.16 9.67
CA GLN A 130 -1.64 8.96 10.09
C GLN A 130 -0.65 9.64 9.15
N GLN A 131 0.40 10.25 9.70
CA GLN A 131 1.48 10.86 8.93
C GLN A 131 2.17 9.85 7.98
N TYR A 132 2.21 8.57 8.37
CA TYR A 132 2.74 7.46 7.58
C TYR A 132 2.21 7.43 6.14
N CYS A 133 0.89 7.66 5.96
CA CYS A 133 0.25 7.68 4.65
C CYS A 133 0.87 8.77 3.76
N LEU A 134 1.07 9.96 4.32
CA LEU A 134 1.65 11.10 3.62
C LEU A 134 3.15 10.98 3.42
N ASN A 135 3.87 10.23 4.25
CA ASN A 135 5.29 9.95 4.02
C ASN A 135 5.53 9.12 2.74
N CYS A 136 4.50 8.44 2.21
CA CYS A 136 4.50 7.83 0.88
C CYS A 136 3.79 8.67 -0.19
N HIS A 137 2.65 9.28 0.13
CA HIS A 137 1.79 9.96 -0.87
C HIS A 137 2.15 11.44 -1.10
N ALA A 138 2.76 12.10 -0.12
CA ALA A 138 3.29 13.47 -0.20
C ALA A 138 4.57 13.59 0.64
N PRO A 139 5.67 12.92 0.25
CA PRO A 139 6.76 12.62 1.18
C PRO A 139 7.48 13.85 1.72
N ARG A 140 7.38 15.01 1.06
CA ARG A 140 7.92 16.30 1.55
C ARG A 140 6.98 17.04 2.50
N ILE A 141 6.03 16.36 3.12
CA ILE A 141 5.18 16.95 4.17
C ILE A 141 6.07 17.66 5.22
N PRO A 142 5.74 18.89 5.63
CA PRO A 142 6.54 19.65 6.59
C PRO A 142 6.42 19.13 8.04
N ALA A 143 5.54 18.17 8.30
CA ALA A 143 5.32 17.58 9.62
C ALA A 143 6.45 16.61 9.98
N ASN A 144 6.88 16.63 11.23
CA ASN A 144 7.92 15.76 11.78
C ASN A 144 7.44 15.00 13.02
N GLY A 145 6.13 14.70 13.07
CA GLY A 145 5.53 13.89 14.12
C GLY A 145 5.93 12.42 14.01
N LEU A 146 5.41 11.60 14.93
CA LEU A 146 5.51 10.15 14.77
C LEU A 146 4.72 9.73 13.51
N PRO A 147 5.15 8.70 12.77
CA PRO A 147 4.41 8.21 11.61
C PRO A 147 2.95 7.83 11.92
N THR A 148 2.62 7.43 13.15
CA THR A 148 1.26 7.10 13.57
C THR A 148 0.45 8.32 14.06
N SER A 149 1.10 9.47 14.24
CA SER A 149 0.43 10.69 14.69
C SER A 149 -0.30 11.39 13.56
N GLU A 150 -1.35 12.12 13.92
CA GLU A 150 -2.03 13.00 12.98
C GLU A 150 -1.18 14.22 12.63
N PRO A 151 -0.93 14.48 11.33
CA PRO A 151 -0.26 15.70 10.90
C PRO A 151 -1.02 16.95 11.38
N PRO A 152 -0.33 17.92 12.02
CA PRO A 152 -0.97 19.15 12.45
C PRO A 152 -1.63 19.90 11.28
N GLY A 153 -2.93 20.20 11.43
CA GLY A 153 -3.69 20.97 10.46
C GLY A 153 -4.07 20.20 9.18
N LEU A 154 -4.19 18.87 9.26
CA LEU A 154 -4.50 17.99 8.12
C LEU A 154 -5.75 18.44 7.35
N ASP A 155 -6.84 18.75 8.04
CA ASP A 155 -8.09 19.19 7.39
C ASP A 155 -7.89 20.51 6.63
N GLN A 156 -7.14 21.45 7.20
CA GLN A 156 -6.81 22.71 6.51
C GLN A 156 -5.89 22.46 5.32
N ALA A 157 -4.97 21.49 5.40
CA ALA A 157 -4.11 21.15 4.27
C ALA A 157 -4.94 20.64 3.08
N TYR A 158 -5.92 19.77 3.30
CA TYR A 158 -6.81 19.31 2.22
C TYR A 158 -7.71 20.43 1.66
N GLN A 159 -8.14 21.38 2.49
CA GLN A 159 -8.90 22.56 2.03
C GLN A 159 -8.06 23.51 1.17
N HIS A 160 -6.80 23.74 1.52
CA HIS A 160 -5.95 24.75 0.87
C HIS A 160 -5.02 24.17 -0.21
N GLN A 161 -4.86 22.85 -0.26
CA GLN A 161 -4.02 22.13 -1.24
C GLN A 161 -2.61 22.75 -1.39
N PRO A 162 -1.80 22.81 -0.30
CA PRO A 162 -0.46 23.37 -0.37
C PRO A 162 0.42 22.56 -1.34
N GLU A 163 1.50 23.17 -1.85
CA GLU A 163 2.36 22.57 -2.90
C GLU A 163 2.84 21.15 -2.56
N TRP A 164 3.19 20.89 -1.30
CA TRP A 164 3.67 19.56 -0.86
C TRP A 164 2.57 18.49 -0.95
N LEU A 165 1.30 18.86 -0.78
CA LEU A 165 0.16 17.93 -0.87
C LEU A 165 -0.29 17.81 -2.33
N ALA A 166 -0.48 18.95 -3.00
CA ALA A 166 -0.95 19.00 -4.38
C ALA A 166 0.03 18.37 -5.38
N GLY A 167 1.34 18.42 -5.09
CA GLY A 167 2.40 17.81 -5.89
C GLY A 167 2.70 16.35 -5.55
N GLY A 168 2.13 15.80 -4.47
CA GLY A 168 2.30 14.41 -4.07
C GLY A 168 3.77 13.95 -4.01
N VAL A 169 4.07 12.86 -4.71
CA VAL A 169 5.44 12.36 -4.93
C VAL A 169 6.05 13.13 -6.09
N ASP A 170 6.97 14.04 -5.80
CA ASP A 170 7.41 15.06 -6.74
C ASP A 170 8.90 15.00 -7.14
N CYS A 171 9.36 15.96 -7.96
CA CYS A 171 10.73 15.96 -8.46
C CYS A 171 11.74 15.98 -7.31
N LEU A 172 11.52 16.83 -6.30
CA LEU A 172 12.41 16.96 -5.16
C LEU A 172 12.39 15.70 -4.27
N THR A 173 11.23 15.07 -4.14
CA THR A 173 11.03 13.81 -3.42
C THR A 173 11.98 12.73 -3.95
N CYS A 174 12.11 12.59 -5.27
CA CYS A 174 12.98 11.57 -5.87
C CYS A 174 14.42 12.04 -6.07
N HIS A 175 14.63 13.29 -6.49
CA HIS A 175 15.90 13.74 -7.06
C HIS A 175 16.70 14.71 -6.20
N VAL A 176 16.29 15.08 -4.99
CA VAL A 176 17.07 16.03 -4.17
C VAL A 176 17.38 15.48 -2.79
N ARG A 177 18.67 15.45 -2.44
CA ARG A 177 19.19 15.01 -1.15
C ARG A 177 20.31 15.93 -0.71
N ASP A 178 20.36 16.28 0.58
CA ASP A 178 21.42 17.14 1.14
C ASP A 178 21.62 18.47 0.37
N GLY A 179 20.54 19.01 -0.21
CA GLY A 179 20.59 20.22 -1.04
C GLY A 179 21.24 20.05 -2.41
N VAL A 180 21.48 18.82 -2.86
CA VAL A 180 22.04 18.50 -4.19
C VAL A 180 21.12 17.61 -5.00
N VAL A 181 21.16 17.74 -6.32
CA VAL A 181 20.41 16.86 -7.22
C VAL A 181 21.11 15.51 -7.31
N VAL A 182 20.40 14.42 -7.02
CA VAL A 182 20.89 13.05 -7.17
C VAL A 182 20.40 12.44 -8.49
N ALA A 183 21.31 11.76 -9.18
CA ALA A 183 21.01 11.08 -10.44
C ALA A 183 21.91 9.86 -10.61
N THR A 184 21.50 8.90 -11.44
CA THR A 184 22.34 7.75 -11.82
C THR A 184 23.57 8.12 -12.64
N ARG A 185 23.62 9.36 -13.14
CA ARG A 185 24.76 9.92 -13.87
C ARG A 185 24.82 11.44 -13.68
N VAL A 186 26.01 11.94 -13.39
CA VAL A 186 26.30 13.38 -13.39
C VAL A 186 26.78 13.83 -14.77
N THR A 187 26.42 15.04 -15.18
CA THR A 187 26.84 15.63 -16.46
C THR A 187 27.33 17.06 -16.26
N ASP A 188 28.30 17.50 -17.06
CA ASP A 188 28.85 18.86 -16.98
C ASP A 188 27.76 19.93 -17.17
N LYS A 189 26.87 19.72 -18.16
CA LYS A 189 25.71 20.60 -18.39
C LYS A 189 24.78 20.72 -17.18
N GLY A 190 24.61 19.64 -16.42
CA GLY A 190 23.81 19.66 -15.20
C GLY A 190 24.53 20.40 -14.07
N LEU A 191 25.83 20.15 -13.89
CA LEU A 191 26.68 20.83 -12.90
C LEU A 191 26.75 22.36 -13.12
N GLU A 192 26.66 22.82 -14.37
CA GLU A 192 26.55 24.26 -14.69
C GLU A 192 25.26 24.91 -14.17
N LYS A 193 24.21 24.14 -13.90
CA LYS A 193 22.89 24.66 -13.49
C LYS A 193 22.59 24.45 -12.02
N HIS A 194 23.02 23.33 -11.46
CA HIS A 194 22.80 23.00 -10.04
C HIS A 194 23.82 21.96 -9.57
N ALA A 195 24.07 21.95 -8.25
CA ALA A 195 24.92 20.92 -7.65
C ALA A 195 24.32 19.52 -7.88
N MET A 196 25.17 18.57 -8.27
CA MET A 196 24.76 17.19 -8.54
C MET A 196 25.68 16.19 -7.84
N ARG A 197 25.12 15.02 -7.50
CA ARG A 197 25.84 13.86 -7.00
C ARG A 197 25.35 12.60 -7.70
N GLU A 198 26.26 11.68 -7.99
CA GLU A 198 25.89 10.36 -8.51
C GLU A 198 25.26 9.52 -7.39
N GLU A 199 24.13 8.90 -7.67
CA GLU A 199 23.40 8.01 -6.77
C GLU A 199 22.96 6.75 -7.52
N PRO A 200 23.77 5.69 -7.52
CA PRO A 200 23.42 4.43 -8.18
C PRO A 200 22.17 3.77 -7.61
N ALA A 201 21.80 4.04 -6.35
CA ALA A 201 20.60 3.46 -5.74
C ALA A 201 19.32 3.89 -6.47
N LEU A 202 19.29 5.11 -7.04
CA LEU A 202 18.16 5.61 -7.84
C LEU A 202 17.83 4.71 -9.02
N GLY A 203 18.82 3.95 -9.52
CA GLY A 203 18.66 3.02 -10.63
C GLY A 203 18.31 1.59 -10.21
N ARG A 204 17.96 1.32 -8.94
CA ARG A 204 17.67 -0.05 -8.46
C ARG A 204 16.21 -0.21 -8.05
N ALA A 205 15.71 -1.44 -8.01
CA ALA A 205 14.32 -1.73 -7.64
C ALA A 205 14.03 -1.36 -6.17
N GLU A 206 15.03 -1.47 -5.30
CA GLU A 206 14.95 -1.17 -3.87
C GLU A 206 14.65 0.31 -3.60
N PHE A 207 14.98 1.22 -4.53
CA PHE A 207 14.59 2.62 -4.41
C PHE A 207 13.06 2.77 -4.42
N CYS A 208 12.38 2.06 -5.32
CA CYS A 208 10.92 2.07 -5.42
C CYS A 208 10.27 1.36 -4.23
N ALA A 209 10.94 0.32 -3.70
CA ALA A 209 10.43 -0.50 -2.60
C ALA A 209 10.23 0.26 -1.28
N GLY A 210 10.87 1.40 -1.10
CA GLY A 210 10.63 2.25 0.06
C GLY A 210 9.22 2.84 0.14
N CYS A 211 8.43 2.81 -0.94
CA CYS A 211 6.99 3.07 -0.93
C CYS A 211 6.18 1.89 -1.47
N HIS A 212 6.73 1.10 -2.39
CA HIS A 212 6.02 0.00 -3.06
C HIS A 212 6.19 -1.37 -2.39
N GLN A 213 6.74 -1.42 -1.18
CA GLN A 213 6.78 -2.62 -0.36
C GLN A 213 6.60 -2.29 1.12
N PHE A 214 5.44 -2.64 1.68
CA PHE A 214 5.11 -2.33 3.07
C PHE A 214 4.05 -3.29 3.64
N ALA A 215 4.03 -3.43 4.97
CA ALA A 215 3.05 -4.20 5.73
C ALA A 215 2.12 -3.27 6.53
N PHE A 216 1.25 -3.84 7.37
CA PHE A 216 0.32 -3.06 8.19
C PHE A 216 1.07 -2.28 9.28
N LYS A 217 0.59 -1.07 9.57
CA LYS A 217 1.17 -0.19 10.58
C LYS A 217 0.34 -0.25 11.86
N ASP A 218 1.00 -0.49 13.00
CA ASP A 218 0.33 -0.38 14.31
C ASP A 218 -0.01 1.07 14.63
N LEU A 219 -1.21 1.30 15.19
CA LEU A 219 -1.63 2.62 15.66
C LEU A 219 -0.81 3.07 16.88
N ASP A 220 -0.48 2.14 17.78
CA ASP A 220 0.11 2.45 19.10
C ASP A 220 1.65 2.42 19.10
N LEU A 221 2.29 1.85 18.08
CA LEU A 221 3.74 1.67 18.01
C LEU A 221 4.31 2.35 16.76
N PRO A 222 5.03 3.48 16.88
CA PRO A 222 5.36 4.33 15.72
C PRO A 222 6.31 3.68 14.71
N ASP A 223 7.23 2.80 15.11
CA ASP A 223 8.23 2.21 14.22
C ASP A 223 7.97 0.73 13.87
N HIS A 224 6.84 0.18 14.33
CA HIS A 224 6.52 -1.23 14.15
C HIS A 224 5.55 -1.49 12.99
N PHE A 225 5.83 -2.54 12.23
CA PHE A 225 4.94 -3.11 11.22
C PHE A 225 4.56 -4.53 11.62
N HIS A 226 3.36 -4.96 11.25
CA HIS A 226 2.86 -6.30 11.55
C HIS A 226 2.18 -6.95 10.35
N GLY A 227 1.92 -8.24 10.49
CA GLY A 227 1.28 -9.04 9.45
C GLY A 227 2.19 -9.29 8.24
N ALA A 228 1.57 -9.70 7.15
CA ALA A 228 2.22 -9.82 5.84
C ALA A 228 2.26 -8.46 5.13
N LEU A 229 3.11 -8.36 4.11
CA LEU A 229 3.17 -7.19 3.24
C LEU A 229 1.81 -6.94 2.59
N GLN A 230 1.20 -5.77 2.73
CA GLN A 230 0.00 -5.38 1.97
C GLN A 230 0.32 -5.23 0.48
N GLN A 231 1.46 -4.60 0.21
CA GLN A 231 2.03 -4.49 -1.11
C GLN A 231 3.42 -5.11 -1.09
N ALA A 232 3.66 -6.09 -1.95
CA ALA A 232 4.87 -6.93 -1.96
C ALA A 232 5.65 -6.82 -3.29
N SER A 233 5.60 -5.66 -3.95
CA SER A 233 6.09 -5.54 -5.34
C SER A 233 7.57 -5.82 -5.50
N LEU A 234 8.42 -5.51 -4.51
CA LEU A 234 9.84 -5.84 -4.59
C LEU A 234 10.07 -7.34 -4.37
N GLU A 235 9.42 -7.96 -3.39
CA GLU A 235 9.51 -9.40 -3.14
C GLU A 235 9.08 -10.19 -4.38
N GLU A 236 7.91 -9.88 -4.95
CA GLU A 236 7.43 -10.48 -6.20
C GLU A 236 8.42 -10.27 -7.37
N PHE A 237 9.07 -9.11 -7.42
CA PHE A 237 10.10 -8.83 -8.42
C PHE A 237 11.38 -9.65 -8.21
N LEU A 238 11.80 -9.85 -6.96
CA LEU A 238 12.96 -10.67 -6.65
C LEU A 238 12.68 -12.16 -6.90
N GLU A 239 11.45 -12.64 -6.66
CA GLU A 239 11.00 -13.98 -7.06
C GLU A 239 11.13 -14.17 -8.58
N TYR A 240 10.56 -13.25 -9.36
CA TYR A 240 10.67 -13.24 -10.82
C TYR A 240 12.14 -13.30 -11.29
N ARG A 241 13.01 -12.50 -10.68
CA ARG A 241 14.44 -12.48 -10.97
C ARG A 241 15.11 -13.80 -10.66
N ALA A 242 14.78 -14.42 -9.52
CA ALA A 242 15.33 -15.70 -9.10
C ALA A 242 14.92 -16.84 -10.06
N GLU A 243 13.73 -16.73 -10.67
CA GLU A 243 13.21 -17.67 -11.67
C GLU A 243 13.77 -17.44 -13.09
N GLY A 244 14.74 -16.52 -13.27
CA GLY A 244 15.40 -16.27 -14.56
C GLY A 244 14.87 -15.06 -15.33
N GLY A 245 14.09 -14.21 -14.69
CA GLY A 245 13.59 -12.95 -15.25
C GLY A 245 14.69 -12.01 -15.77
N VAL A 246 14.48 -11.42 -16.95
CA VAL A 246 15.53 -10.67 -17.67
C VAL A 246 15.64 -9.20 -17.26
N GLU A 247 14.53 -8.54 -16.89
CA GLU A 247 14.52 -7.15 -16.41
C GLU A 247 15.21 -7.09 -15.06
N THR A 248 15.98 -6.03 -14.82
CA THR A 248 16.74 -5.86 -13.57
C THR A 248 16.13 -4.79 -12.66
N ARG A 249 15.21 -3.97 -13.20
CA ARG A 249 14.71 -2.78 -12.53
C ARG A 249 13.24 -2.53 -12.85
N CYS A 250 12.48 -2.00 -11.89
CA CYS A 250 11.13 -1.45 -12.12
C CYS A 250 11.11 -0.41 -13.25
N HIS A 251 12.19 0.39 -13.32
CA HIS A 251 12.44 1.41 -14.34
C HIS A 251 12.34 0.89 -15.78
N ASP A 252 12.71 -0.37 -16.03
CA ASP A 252 12.74 -0.94 -17.38
C ASP A 252 11.34 -0.98 -18.01
N CYS A 253 10.28 -1.11 -17.18
CA CYS A 253 8.88 -1.11 -17.61
C CYS A 253 8.15 0.20 -17.26
N HIS A 254 8.36 0.76 -16.06
CA HIS A 254 7.61 1.93 -15.58
C HIS A 254 8.26 3.27 -15.94
N MET A 255 9.56 3.30 -16.27
CA MET A 255 10.27 4.52 -16.67
C MET A 255 11.05 4.29 -17.99
N PRO A 256 10.40 3.80 -19.06
CA PRO A 256 11.10 3.44 -20.29
C PRO A 256 11.80 4.67 -20.88
N ARG A 257 13.10 4.53 -21.15
CA ARG A 257 13.99 5.64 -21.59
C ARG A 257 14.08 6.80 -20.59
N GLY A 258 13.84 6.55 -19.31
CA GLY A 258 13.86 7.58 -18.26
C GLY A 258 12.59 8.43 -18.18
N GLY A 259 11.49 7.98 -18.79
CA GLY A 259 10.21 8.71 -18.73
C GLY A 259 9.60 8.73 -17.32
N HIS A 260 8.90 9.82 -16.99
CA HIS A 260 8.32 10.07 -15.67
C HIS A 260 6.79 9.92 -15.63
N SER A 261 6.19 9.31 -16.66
CA SER A 261 4.74 9.02 -16.68
C SER A 261 4.35 7.90 -15.71
N MET A 262 5.28 6.97 -15.45
CA MET A 262 5.16 5.90 -14.44
C MET A 262 3.78 5.20 -14.47
N PRO A 263 3.39 4.62 -15.63
CA PRO A 263 2.07 4.04 -15.81
C PRO A 263 1.84 2.85 -14.88
N GLY A 264 0.58 2.49 -14.67
CA GLY A 264 0.16 1.39 -13.81
C GLY A 264 -1.30 1.02 -14.06
N GLY A 265 -2.05 0.70 -13.00
CA GLY A 265 -3.46 0.24 -13.09
C GLY A 265 -4.45 1.22 -13.74
N TYR A 266 -4.12 2.51 -13.80
CA TYR A 266 -4.92 3.54 -14.47
C TYR A 266 -4.58 3.73 -15.95
N ASP A 267 -3.55 3.03 -16.46
CA ASP A 267 -3.16 3.08 -17.87
C ASP A 267 -3.68 1.83 -18.60
N ASP A 268 -4.65 2.03 -19.49
CA ASP A 268 -5.28 0.94 -20.25
C ASP A 268 -4.31 0.14 -21.09
N LYS A 269 -3.34 0.83 -21.70
CA LYS A 269 -2.36 0.18 -22.55
C LYS A 269 -1.49 -0.73 -21.71
N MET A 270 -1.07 -0.30 -20.53
CA MET A 270 -0.25 -1.08 -19.61
C MET A 270 -1.01 -2.29 -19.07
N VAL A 271 -2.24 -2.12 -18.58
CA VAL A 271 -3.05 -3.24 -18.09
C VAL A 271 -3.31 -4.24 -19.22
N LYS A 272 -3.62 -3.75 -20.43
CA LYS A 272 -3.79 -4.62 -21.58
C LYS A 272 -2.49 -5.34 -21.94
N GLN A 273 -1.31 -4.75 -21.79
CA GLN A 273 -0.05 -5.43 -22.05
C GLN A 273 0.32 -6.46 -20.95
N ALA A 274 -0.17 -6.26 -19.73
CA ALA A 274 0.15 -7.10 -18.57
C ALA A 274 -0.58 -8.45 -18.56
N VAL A 275 -1.73 -8.58 -19.24
CA VAL A 275 -2.50 -9.83 -19.27
C VAL A 275 -3.12 -10.09 -20.64
N GLY A 276 -2.90 -11.29 -21.16
CA GLY A 276 -3.54 -11.84 -22.35
C GLY A 276 -4.65 -12.83 -21.98
N MET A 277 -5.58 -13.03 -22.91
CA MET A 277 -6.69 -13.96 -22.79
C MET A 277 -6.92 -14.58 -24.16
N ASP A 278 -7.13 -15.90 -24.22
CA ASP A 278 -7.66 -16.63 -25.38
C ASP A 278 -8.87 -17.46 -24.95
N LEU A 279 -9.81 -17.62 -25.88
CA LEU A 279 -11.02 -18.41 -25.73
C LEU A 279 -11.07 -19.47 -26.84
N VAL A 280 -11.32 -20.71 -26.46
CA VAL A 280 -11.62 -21.83 -27.37
C VAL A 280 -12.92 -22.48 -26.92
N ALA A 281 -13.79 -22.81 -27.87
CA ALA A 281 -15.02 -23.53 -27.61
C ALA A 281 -15.27 -24.56 -28.71
N GLU A 282 -15.54 -25.80 -28.34
CA GLU A 282 -15.73 -26.92 -29.27
C GLU A 282 -16.87 -27.83 -28.80
N TRP A 283 -17.64 -28.40 -29.73
CA TRP A 283 -18.64 -29.41 -29.41
C TRP A 283 -17.97 -30.74 -29.02
N ILE A 284 -18.55 -31.40 -28.04
CA ILE A 284 -18.26 -32.80 -27.71
C ILE A 284 -19.31 -33.66 -28.40
N GLU A 285 -18.87 -34.57 -29.27
CA GLU A 285 -19.74 -35.54 -29.95
C GLU A 285 -20.57 -36.36 -28.95
N PRO A 286 -21.89 -36.56 -29.16
CA PRO A 286 -22.67 -36.28 -30.38
C PRO A 286 -23.35 -34.89 -30.39
N GLY A 287 -22.79 -33.89 -29.70
CA GLY A 287 -23.25 -32.50 -29.82
C GLY A 287 -24.24 -32.02 -28.76
N ARG A 288 -24.27 -32.67 -27.60
CA ARG A 288 -25.11 -32.26 -26.46
C ARG A 288 -24.35 -31.49 -25.39
N GLU A 289 -23.03 -31.52 -25.49
CA GLU A 289 -22.11 -30.84 -24.58
C GLU A 289 -21.10 -30.05 -25.41
N ALA A 290 -20.62 -28.92 -24.89
CA ALA A 290 -19.47 -28.23 -25.45
C ALA A 290 -18.36 -28.09 -24.40
N GLU A 291 -17.11 -28.18 -24.83
CA GLU A 291 -15.97 -27.83 -24.00
C GLU A 291 -15.57 -26.38 -24.29
N VAL A 292 -15.53 -25.55 -23.25
CA VAL A 292 -15.12 -24.15 -23.29
C VAL A 292 -13.85 -24.01 -22.47
N THR A 293 -12.77 -23.53 -23.08
CA THR A 293 -11.49 -23.30 -22.41
C THR A 293 -11.07 -21.84 -22.55
N VAL A 294 -10.88 -21.17 -21.41
CA VAL A 294 -10.29 -19.84 -21.32
C VAL A 294 -8.85 -19.96 -20.85
N THR A 295 -7.91 -19.38 -21.60
CA THR A 295 -6.50 -19.31 -21.21
C THR A 295 -6.09 -17.88 -20.92
N LEU A 296 -5.69 -17.61 -19.67
CA LEU A 296 -5.03 -16.37 -19.28
C LEU A 296 -3.51 -16.52 -19.35
N ARG A 297 -2.82 -15.47 -19.79
CA ARG A 297 -1.35 -15.42 -19.79
C ARG A 297 -0.87 -14.12 -19.20
N ALA A 298 0.03 -14.19 -18.21
CA ALA A 298 0.78 -13.03 -17.78
C ALA A 298 1.64 -12.53 -18.95
N GLY A 299 1.63 -11.22 -19.18
CA GLY A 299 2.50 -10.57 -20.14
C GLY A 299 3.96 -10.52 -19.65
N ARG A 300 4.75 -9.64 -20.26
CA ARG A 300 6.11 -9.34 -19.78
C ARG A 300 6.04 -8.44 -18.56
N VAL A 301 5.82 -9.03 -17.40
CA VAL A 301 5.69 -8.38 -16.10
C VAL A 301 6.70 -8.97 -15.12
N GLY A 302 7.22 -8.13 -14.23
CA GLY A 302 8.16 -8.56 -13.20
C GLY A 302 7.51 -8.83 -11.85
N HIS A 303 6.20 -8.65 -11.71
CA HIS A 303 5.47 -8.85 -10.46
C HIS A 303 4.10 -9.46 -10.77
N ARG A 304 3.32 -9.83 -9.75
CA ARG A 304 2.02 -10.47 -9.96
C ARG A 304 1.02 -9.54 -10.64
N VAL A 305 0.04 -10.11 -11.34
CA VAL A 305 -1.00 -9.36 -12.06
C VAL A 305 -2.39 -9.70 -11.50
N PRO A 306 -3.14 -8.70 -11.01
CA PRO A 306 -2.75 -7.28 -10.91
C PRO A 306 -1.79 -7.01 -9.74
N GLY A 307 -0.86 -6.06 -9.92
CA GLY A 307 0.06 -5.64 -8.85
C GLY A 307 -0.57 -4.62 -7.90
N GLY A 308 0.18 -4.27 -6.85
CA GLY A 308 -0.22 -3.26 -5.86
C GLY A 308 -0.75 -3.87 -4.56
N GLU A 309 -1.52 -3.06 -3.83
CA GLU A 309 -2.26 -3.43 -2.61
C GLU A 309 -3.47 -4.35 -2.91
N GLU A 310 -4.09 -4.89 -1.86
CA GLU A 310 -5.22 -5.85 -1.93
C GLU A 310 -6.49 -5.36 -2.67
N LEU A 311 -6.57 -4.08 -3.04
CA LEU A 311 -7.74 -3.52 -3.71
C LEU A 311 -7.87 -3.96 -5.18
N ARG A 312 -6.75 -4.26 -5.86
CA ARG A 312 -6.77 -4.57 -7.30
C ARG A 312 -7.07 -6.05 -7.53
N PHE A 313 -7.98 -6.34 -8.46
CA PHE A 313 -8.28 -7.71 -8.87
C PHE A 313 -8.75 -7.82 -10.33
N LEU A 314 -8.76 -9.04 -10.85
CA LEU A 314 -9.34 -9.37 -12.15
C LEU A 314 -10.55 -10.29 -11.95
N THR A 315 -11.53 -10.18 -12.85
CA THR A 315 -12.57 -11.20 -13.00
C THR A 315 -12.67 -11.65 -14.46
N VAL A 316 -12.66 -12.95 -14.71
CA VAL A 316 -12.99 -13.55 -16.01
C VAL A 316 -14.46 -13.92 -15.96
N ARG A 317 -15.27 -13.39 -16.88
CA ARG A 317 -16.69 -13.71 -16.98
C ARG A 317 -16.95 -14.43 -18.30
N THR A 318 -17.43 -15.65 -18.23
CA THR A 318 -17.70 -16.50 -19.40
C THR A 318 -19.17 -16.90 -19.44
N GLU A 319 -19.78 -16.83 -20.63
CA GLU A 319 -21.19 -17.10 -20.86
C GLU A 319 -21.40 -17.70 -22.26
N VAL A 320 -22.46 -18.50 -22.42
CA VAL A 320 -22.89 -19.00 -23.74
C VAL A 320 -24.24 -18.38 -24.07
N LEU A 321 -24.33 -17.77 -25.25
CA LEU A 321 -25.45 -16.94 -25.66
C LEU A 321 -26.10 -17.49 -26.93
N THR A 322 -27.42 -17.37 -26.99
CA THR A 322 -28.18 -17.50 -28.24
C THR A 322 -28.02 -16.27 -29.14
N ALA A 323 -28.52 -16.34 -30.37
CA ALA A 323 -28.54 -15.21 -31.30
C ALA A 323 -29.32 -13.98 -30.79
N ASP A 324 -30.29 -14.17 -29.90
CA ASP A 324 -31.04 -13.11 -29.22
C ASP A 324 -30.40 -12.65 -27.90
N GLY A 325 -29.23 -13.18 -27.55
CA GLY A 325 -28.44 -12.78 -26.39
C GLY A 325 -28.90 -13.40 -25.07
N GLN A 326 -29.65 -14.49 -25.09
CA GLN A 326 -30.05 -15.22 -23.89
C GLN A 326 -28.98 -16.22 -23.48
N GLU A 327 -28.66 -16.26 -22.19
CA GLU A 327 -27.74 -17.24 -21.60
C GLU A 327 -28.35 -18.65 -21.66
N VAL A 328 -27.59 -19.63 -22.14
CA VAL A 328 -28.06 -21.02 -22.32
C VAL A 328 -27.03 -22.07 -21.92
N GLY A 329 -27.53 -23.21 -21.49
CA GLY A 329 -26.73 -24.34 -21.05
C GLY A 329 -26.32 -24.23 -19.57
N THR A 330 -25.75 -25.31 -19.05
CA THR A 330 -25.31 -25.42 -17.66
C THR A 330 -23.82 -25.74 -17.62
N PRO A 331 -22.98 -24.83 -17.13
CA PRO A 331 -21.54 -25.06 -17.05
C PRO A 331 -21.18 -25.96 -15.86
N GLU A 332 -20.31 -26.92 -16.11
CA GLU A 332 -19.67 -27.79 -15.12
C GLU A 332 -18.15 -27.76 -15.30
N PRO A 333 -17.33 -27.64 -14.24
CA PRO A 333 -15.88 -27.53 -14.39
C PRO A 333 -15.31 -28.88 -14.77
N VAL A 334 -14.34 -28.91 -15.67
CA VAL A 334 -13.62 -30.15 -16.02
C VAL A 334 -12.51 -30.39 -14.97
N PRO A 335 -12.56 -31.47 -14.16
CA PRO A 335 -11.51 -31.76 -13.20
C PRO A 335 -10.17 -32.05 -13.89
N GLY A 336 -9.09 -31.37 -13.48
CA GLY A 336 -7.73 -31.64 -13.95
C GLY A 336 -7.21 -30.78 -15.12
N GLY A 337 -7.96 -29.74 -15.55
CA GLY A 337 -7.55 -28.82 -16.63
C GLY A 337 -6.56 -27.70 -16.22
N GLY A 338 -6.28 -27.54 -14.93
CA GLY A 338 -5.38 -26.54 -14.35
C GLY A 338 -5.53 -26.50 -12.83
N GLU A 339 -4.56 -25.89 -12.12
CA GLU A 339 -4.63 -25.65 -10.66
C GLU A 339 -5.79 -24.69 -10.34
N THR A 340 -7.02 -25.23 -10.26
CA THR A 340 -8.11 -24.54 -9.61
C THR A 340 -7.92 -24.73 -8.11
N ASP A 341 -7.43 -23.70 -7.43
CA ASP A 341 -7.38 -23.67 -5.97
C ASP A 341 -8.82 -23.89 -5.47
N GLU A 342 -9.06 -25.00 -4.80
CA GLU A 342 -10.40 -25.55 -4.47
C GLU A 342 -11.23 -24.67 -3.52
N ARG A 343 -10.72 -23.49 -3.13
CA ARG A 343 -11.17 -22.75 -1.95
C ARG A 343 -12.16 -21.62 -2.18
N GLU A 344 -12.43 -21.20 -3.41
CA GLU A 344 -13.53 -20.25 -3.69
C GLU A 344 -14.22 -20.58 -5.01
N ARG A 345 -14.83 -21.76 -5.08
CA ARG A 345 -15.97 -21.95 -5.97
C ARG A 345 -17.17 -21.35 -5.25
N ASP A 346 -17.61 -20.15 -5.65
CA ASP A 346 -19.04 -19.85 -5.53
C ASP A 346 -19.74 -20.99 -6.28
N GLU A 347 -20.55 -21.76 -5.55
CA GLU A 347 -21.27 -22.93 -6.07
C GLU A 347 -21.87 -22.57 -7.43
N LEU A 348 -21.44 -23.25 -8.51
CA LEU A 348 -21.83 -22.94 -9.88
C LEU A 348 -23.36 -22.81 -9.99
N SER A 349 -23.81 -21.57 -10.02
CA SER A 349 -25.20 -21.17 -10.13
C SER A 349 -25.37 -20.46 -11.46
N GLY A 350 -25.25 -21.24 -12.54
CA GLY A 350 -25.55 -20.79 -13.90
C GLY A 350 -24.52 -19.84 -14.50
N TRP A 351 -25.02 -18.87 -15.28
CA TRP A 351 -24.24 -17.91 -16.04
C TRP A 351 -24.28 -16.50 -15.41
N PRO A 352 -23.24 -15.67 -15.65
CA PRO A 352 -21.94 -16.04 -16.20
C PRO A 352 -21.10 -16.84 -15.18
N VAL A 353 -20.19 -17.68 -15.67
CA VAL A 353 -19.14 -18.27 -14.81
C VAL A 353 -18.10 -17.20 -14.53
N ILE A 354 -17.79 -16.96 -13.25
CA ILE A 354 -16.88 -15.90 -12.83
C ILE A 354 -15.66 -16.49 -12.10
N GLU A 355 -14.48 -16.28 -12.67
CA GLU A 355 -13.19 -16.60 -12.03
C GLU A 355 -12.56 -15.32 -11.48
N THR A 356 -12.17 -15.32 -10.20
CA THR A 356 -11.59 -14.14 -9.55
C THR A 356 -10.11 -14.33 -9.25
N LEU A 357 -9.28 -13.41 -9.75
CA LEU A 357 -7.84 -13.39 -9.49
C LEU A 357 -7.51 -12.19 -8.62
N ARG A 358 -7.24 -12.44 -7.34
CA ARG A 358 -6.98 -11.40 -6.34
C ARG A 358 -6.07 -11.87 -5.22
N ARG A 359 -5.51 -10.89 -4.52
CA ARG A 359 -4.88 -11.12 -3.24
C ARG A 359 -5.94 -11.09 -2.14
N TYR A 360 -5.96 -12.12 -1.30
CA TYR A 360 -6.77 -12.13 -0.10
C TYR A 360 -5.90 -11.83 1.12
N MET A 361 -6.50 -11.20 2.13
CA MET A 361 -5.84 -10.88 3.39
C MET A 361 -6.70 -11.47 4.52
N GLY A 362 -6.16 -12.47 5.23
CA GLY A 362 -6.81 -13.13 6.35
C GLY A 362 -6.23 -12.66 7.69
N ASP A 363 -6.66 -13.29 8.78
CA ASP A 363 -6.17 -12.94 10.13
C ASP A 363 -4.66 -13.06 10.25
N ARG A 364 -4.03 -14.00 9.53
CA ARG A 364 -2.57 -14.13 9.46
C ARG A 364 -1.91 -12.96 8.77
N GLU A 365 -2.39 -12.58 7.58
CA GLU A 365 -1.82 -11.47 6.81
C GLU A 365 -2.02 -10.13 7.51
N HIS A 366 -3.09 -9.98 8.28
CA HIS A 366 -3.31 -8.83 9.15
C HIS A 366 -2.54 -8.90 10.48
N GLY A 367 -1.79 -9.98 10.75
CA GLY A 367 -1.07 -10.16 12.01
C GLY A 367 -1.96 -10.35 13.25
N ARG A 368 -3.27 -10.59 13.06
CA ARG A 368 -4.26 -10.84 14.12
C ARG A 368 -4.12 -12.24 14.72
N ASP A 369 -3.82 -13.24 13.90
CA ASP A 369 -3.52 -14.62 14.31
C ASP A 369 -2.38 -15.22 13.45
N PRO A 370 -1.14 -15.30 13.96
CA PRO A 370 -0.01 -15.89 13.24
C PRO A 370 -0.17 -17.39 12.92
N GLN A 371 -1.06 -18.11 13.63
CA GLN A 371 -1.31 -19.54 13.43
C GLN A 371 -2.43 -19.81 12.42
N ALA A 372 -3.19 -18.79 12.02
CA ALA A 372 -4.19 -18.93 10.97
C ALA A 372 -3.56 -19.42 9.65
N PRO A 373 -4.29 -20.17 8.82
CA PRO A 373 -3.82 -20.52 7.49
C PRO A 373 -3.57 -19.25 6.66
N PRO A 374 -2.54 -19.21 5.81
CA PRO A 374 -2.31 -18.07 4.93
C PRO A 374 -3.50 -17.89 4.00
N ALA A 375 -3.92 -16.64 3.79
CA ALA A 375 -4.93 -16.32 2.81
C ALA A 375 -4.42 -16.62 1.39
N PRO A 376 -5.31 -17.07 0.48
CA PRO A 376 -4.90 -17.38 -0.88
C PRO A 376 -4.45 -16.11 -1.63
N ASP A 377 -3.59 -16.31 -2.64
CA ASP A 377 -3.25 -15.28 -3.62
C ASP A 377 -3.41 -15.89 -5.02
N THR A 378 -4.55 -15.62 -5.63
CA THR A 378 -4.95 -16.19 -6.92
C THR A 378 -4.53 -15.30 -8.09
N ARG A 379 -3.71 -14.26 -7.86
CA ARG A 379 -3.17 -13.43 -8.95
C ARG A 379 -2.26 -14.24 -9.86
N LEU A 380 -2.10 -13.78 -11.10
CA LEU A 380 -1.16 -14.43 -12.03
C LEU A 380 0.28 -14.09 -11.62
N ARG A 381 1.13 -15.10 -11.52
CA ARG A 381 2.58 -14.93 -11.37
C ARG A 381 3.22 -14.46 -12.69
N PRO A 382 4.39 -13.80 -12.64
CA PRO A 382 5.20 -13.54 -13.82
C PRO A 382 5.39 -14.80 -14.68
N GLY A 383 5.15 -14.68 -16.00
CA GLY A 383 5.28 -15.79 -16.95
C GLY A 383 4.20 -16.88 -16.84
N GLU A 384 3.26 -16.78 -15.90
CA GLU A 384 2.24 -17.79 -15.71
C GLU A 384 1.24 -17.86 -16.89
N THR A 385 0.84 -19.08 -17.22
CA THR A 385 -0.34 -19.38 -18.06
C THR A 385 -1.33 -20.18 -17.24
N ARG A 386 -2.56 -19.66 -17.08
CA ARG A 386 -3.63 -20.35 -16.34
C ARG A 386 -4.79 -20.68 -17.26
N ARG A 387 -5.39 -21.85 -17.09
CA ARG A 387 -6.51 -22.34 -17.91
C ARG A 387 -7.72 -22.63 -17.03
N TYR A 388 -8.88 -22.23 -17.51
CA TYR A 388 -10.18 -22.55 -16.96
C TYR A 388 -10.97 -23.32 -18.03
N SER A 389 -11.39 -24.54 -17.72
CA SER A 389 -12.10 -25.42 -18.65
C SER A 389 -13.46 -25.81 -18.08
N TYR A 390 -14.50 -25.64 -18.87
CA TYR A 390 -15.88 -25.92 -18.54
C TYR A 390 -16.49 -26.83 -19.58
N ARG A 391 -17.28 -27.80 -19.13
CA ARG A 391 -18.20 -28.56 -19.94
C ARG A 391 -19.58 -27.92 -19.82
N VAL A 392 -20.17 -27.51 -20.93
CA VAL A 392 -21.48 -26.88 -20.96
C VAL A 392 -22.50 -27.90 -21.45
N HIS A 393 -23.49 -28.20 -20.63
CA HIS A 393 -24.59 -29.10 -20.96
C HIS A 393 -25.77 -28.32 -21.53
N PHE A 394 -26.34 -28.77 -22.65
CA PHE A 394 -27.46 -28.09 -23.30
C PHE A 394 -28.75 -28.90 -23.18
N GLU A 395 -29.85 -28.23 -22.83
CA GLU A 395 -31.18 -28.84 -22.89
C GLU A 395 -31.59 -29.15 -24.33
N SER A 396 -32.39 -30.21 -24.54
CA SER A 396 -32.86 -30.61 -25.87
C SER A 396 -33.48 -29.45 -26.64
N GLY A 397 -32.90 -29.12 -27.80
CA GLY A 397 -33.35 -28.05 -28.68
C GLY A 397 -32.61 -26.71 -28.52
N SER A 398 -31.92 -26.46 -27.41
CA SER A 398 -31.11 -25.24 -27.22
C SER A 398 -29.84 -25.23 -28.09
N ALA A 399 -29.28 -26.41 -28.39
CA ALA A 399 -28.15 -26.61 -29.31
C ALA A 399 -28.53 -26.67 -30.80
N SER A 400 -29.81 -26.49 -31.16
CA SER A 400 -30.27 -26.60 -32.56
C SER A 400 -30.05 -25.34 -33.41
N LYS A 401 -29.61 -24.25 -32.76
CA LYS A 401 -29.32 -22.96 -33.39
C LYS A 401 -27.86 -22.58 -33.12
N PRO A 402 -27.25 -21.72 -33.96
CA PRO A 402 -25.93 -21.17 -33.68
C PRO A 402 -25.89 -20.47 -32.33
N LEU A 403 -24.85 -20.77 -31.55
CA LEU A 403 -24.56 -20.18 -30.26
C LEU A 403 -23.28 -19.35 -30.34
N THR A 404 -23.08 -18.47 -29.35
CA THR A 404 -21.84 -17.69 -29.19
C THR A 404 -21.32 -17.87 -27.79
N VAL A 405 -20.07 -18.31 -27.65
CA VAL A 405 -19.38 -18.30 -26.36
C VAL A 405 -18.67 -16.96 -26.22
N ARG A 406 -18.96 -16.22 -25.16
CA ARG A 406 -18.34 -14.92 -24.88
C ARG A 406 -17.55 -14.99 -23.59
N THR A 407 -16.34 -14.44 -23.60
CA THR A 407 -15.55 -14.22 -22.40
C THR A 407 -15.07 -12.78 -22.32
N ARG A 408 -15.25 -12.15 -21.17
CA ARG A 408 -14.72 -10.81 -20.84
C ARG A 408 -13.79 -10.89 -19.63
N LEU A 409 -12.58 -10.37 -19.78
CA LEU A 409 -11.65 -10.12 -18.67
C LEU A 409 -11.83 -8.68 -18.20
N TRP A 410 -12.24 -8.54 -16.94
CA TRP A 410 -12.41 -7.26 -16.27
C TRP A 410 -11.22 -6.99 -15.36
N TYR A 411 -10.76 -5.75 -15.36
CA TYR A 411 -9.82 -5.22 -14.39
C TYR A 411 -10.53 -4.27 -13.44
N HIS A 412 -10.31 -4.47 -12.15
CA HIS A 412 -10.94 -3.71 -11.07
C HIS A 412 -9.88 -2.88 -10.34
N LEU A 413 -10.14 -1.58 -10.22
CA LEU A 413 -9.34 -0.65 -9.42
C LEU A 413 -9.60 -0.83 -7.92
N MET A 414 -10.78 -1.29 -7.53
CA MET A 414 -11.13 -1.58 -6.15
C MET A 414 -12.39 -2.45 -6.12
N HIS A 415 -12.65 -3.09 -4.98
CA HIS A 415 -13.89 -3.81 -4.76
C HIS A 415 -15.05 -2.85 -4.45
N ASP A 416 -16.28 -3.35 -4.59
CA ASP A 416 -17.55 -2.64 -4.41
C ASP A 416 -17.65 -1.85 -3.09
N GLY A 417 -17.25 -2.46 -1.97
CA GLY A 417 -17.25 -1.82 -0.65
C GLY A 417 -16.37 -0.58 -0.59
N LYS A 418 -15.18 -0.63 -1.22
CA LYS A 418 -14.26 0.53 -1.31
C LYS A 418 -14.74 1.57 -2.32
N ALA A 419 -15.29 1.14 -3.46
CA ALA A 419 -15.91 2.04 -4.42
C ALA A 419 -17.03 2.86 -3.76
N LYS A 420 -17.90 2.19 -2.99
CA LYS A 420 -18.97 2.82 -2.22
C LYS A 420 -18.42 3.79 -1.16
N LEU A 421 -17.38 3.41 -0.42
CA LEU A 421 -16.74 4.28 0.56
C LEU A 421 -16.26 5.59 -0.08
N PHE A 422 -15.70 5.53 -1.28
CA PHE A 422 -15.19 6.68 -2.02
C PHE A 422 -16.24 7.40 -2.86
N GLY A 423 -17.51 6.99 -2.78
CA GLY A 423 -18.59 7.60 -3.55
C GLY A 423 -18.54 7.33 -5.06
N HIS A 424 -17.84 6.29 -5.51
CA HIS A 424 -17.83 5.89 -6.92
C HIS A 424 -18.97 4.91 -7.24
N PRO A 425 -19.67 5.08 -8.38
CA PRO A 425 -20.38 3.99 -9.03
C PRO A 425 -19.43 2.80 -9.28
N PHE A 426 -19.93 1.58 -9.12
CA PHE A 426 -19.08 0.39 -9.30
C PHE A 426 -18.54 0.28 -10.74
N ASP A 427 -19.31 0.71 -11.72
CA ASP A 427 -18.90 0.70 -13.13
C ASP A 427 -17.75 1.66 -13.45
N ASP A 428 -17.51 2.68 -12.61
CA ASP A 428 -16.41 3.64 -12.79
C ASP A 428 -15.06 3.08 -12.32
N VAL A 429 -15.08 2.01 -11.52
CA VAL A 429 -13.88 1.39 -10.94
C VAL A 429 -13.54 0.04 -11.56
N GLN A 430 -14.27 -0.39 -12.59
CA GLN A 430 -14.00 -1.62 -13.33
C GLN A 430 -14.05 -1.37 -14.83
N ARG A 431 -13.30 -2.15 -15.60
CA ARG A 431 -13.37 -2.08 -17.06
C ARG A 431 -12.95 -3.37 -17.75
N VAL A 432 -13.50 -3.61 -18.92
CA VAL A 432 -13.12 -4.72 -19.79
C VAL A 432 -11.76 -4.44 -20.43
N VAL A 433 -10.79 -5.31 -20.19
CA VAL A 433 -9.43 -5.23 -20.76
C VAL A 433 -9.18 -6.24 -21.87
N ARG A 434 -9.99 -7.31 -21.93
CA ARG A 434 -10.08 -8.25 -23.05
C ARG A 434 -11.51 -8.73 -23.22
N GLU A 435 -11.90 -8.96 -24.46
CA GLU A 435 -13.16 -9.57 -24.84
C GLU A 435 -12.90 -10.47 -26.04
N GLN A 436 -13.46 -11.67 -26.02
CA GLN A 436 -13.44 -12.59 -27.15
C GLN A 436 -14.80 -13.27 -27.26
N GLU A 437 -15.20 -13.52 -28.50
CA GLU A 437 -16.40 -14.29 -28.85
C GLU A 437 -16.00 -15.39 -29.83
N VAL A 438 -16.48 -16.61 -29.59
CA VAL A 438 -16.25 -17.76 -30.45
C VAL A 438 -17.63 -18.31 -30.87
N PRO A 439 -17.91 -18.42 -32.19
CA PRO A 439 -19.13 -19.04 -32.65
C PRO A 439 -19.08 -20.54 -32.36
N LEU A 440 -20.23 -21.08 -31.93
CA LEU A 440 -20.43 -22.49 -31.67
C LEU A 440 -21.61 -22.96 -32.54
N ASP A 441 -21.30 -23.27 -33.80
CA ASP A 441 -22.26 -23.72 -34.81
C ASP A 441 -22.79 -25.12 -34.47
N PRO A 442 -24.08 -25.41 -34.68
CA PRO A 442 -24.66 -26.70 -34.30
C PRO A 442 -23.87 -27.86 -34.92
N PRO A 443 -23.66 -28.95 -34.16
CA PRO A 443 -22.99 -30.13 -34.68
C PRO A 443 -23.81 -30.69 -35.85
N GLY A 444 -23.17 -30.91 -37.00
CA GLY A 444 -23.87 -31.40 -38.18
C GLY A 444 -24.53 -32.75 -37.90
N ASP A 445 -25.69 -33.02 -38.54
CA ASP A 445 -26.43 -34.28 -38.39
C ASP A 445 -25.48 -35.48 -38.36
N SER A 446 -25.33 -36.13 -37.20
CA SER A 446 -24.57 -37.38 -37.13
C SER A 446 -25.24 -38.39 -38.04
N ALA A 447 -24.45 -39.12 -38.84
CA ALA A 447 -24.97 -40.15 -39.75
C ALA A 447 -25.68 -41.31 -39.03
N THR A 448 -25.71 -41.31 -37.70
CA THR A 448 -26.35 -42.31 -36.84
C THR A 448 -27.76 -41.94 -36.36
N ASP A 449 -28.25 -40.72 -36.63
CA ASP A 449 -29.60 -40.26 -36.26
C ASP A 449 -30.60 -40.28 -37.46
N ARG A 450 -30.31 -41.03 -38.52
CA ARG A 450 -31.22 -41.25 -39.68
C ARG A 450 -31.73 -42.67 -39.79
#